data_AF-A0A6V7IE22-F1
#
_entry.id   AF-A0A6V7IE22-F1
#
_cell.length_a   1.000
_cell.length_b   1.000
_cell.length_c   1.000
_cell.angle_alpha   90.00
_cell.angle_beta   90.00
_cell.angle_gamma   90.00
#
_symmetry.space_group_name_H-M   'P 1'
#
loop_
_entity.id
_entity.type
_entity.pdbx_description
1 polymer ?
#
loop_
_entity_poly.entity_id
_entity_poly.type
_entity_poly.pdbx_seq_one_letter_code
_entity_poly.pdbx_strand_id
1 'polypeptide(L)' 'FTINGWQGSNAWTMVEVYDSLPESERKRIERIEMLDEQELLIQLLQHYCIAVAWNGTMFKNLSIAQG' A
#
# COMPACT_ATOMS: atom_id res chain seq x y z
N PHE A 1 -11.86 8.22 -8.70
CA PHE A 1 -12.88 7.15 -8.68
C PHE A 1 -14.28 7.68 -8.39
N THR A 2 -14.49 8.42 -7.30
CA THR A 2 -15.81 8.96 -6.92
C THR A 2 -16.48 9.82 -7.99
N ILE A 3 -15.72 10.65 -8.72
CA ILE A 3 -16.24 11.43 -9.87
C ILE A 3 -16.76 10.57 -11.03
N ASN A 4 -16.34 9.31 -11.11
CA ASN A 4 -16.71 8.35 -12.15
C ASN A 4 -17.78 7.36 -11.65
N GLY A 5 -18.55 7.71 -10.61
CA GLY A 5 -19.71 6.94 -10.15
C GLY A 5 -19.42 5.82 -9.13
N TRP A 6 -18.21 5.76 -8.57
CA TRP A 6 -17.91 4.84 -7.47
C TRP A 6 -18.41 5.38 -6.13
N GLN A 7 -19.05 4.53 -5.31
CA GLN A 7 -19.64 4.93 -4.03
C GLN A 7 -18.58 5.27 -2.98
N GLY A 8 -17.43 4.59 -3.03
CA GLY A 8 -16.29 4.87 -2.18
C GLY A 8 -14.98 4.49 -2.87
N SER A 9 -13.89 5.08 -2.42
CA SER A 9 -12.55 4.71 -2.87
C SER A 9 -11.52 5.08 -1.82
N ASN A 10 -10.52 4.22 -1.65
CA ASN A 10 -9.32 4.47 -0.86
C ASN A 10 -8.08 4.28 -1.72
N ALA A 11 -7.01 4.99 -1.36
CA ALA A 11 -5.71 4.84 -1.98
C ALA A 11 -4.64 4.98 -0.92
N TRP A 12 -3.56 4.22 -1.09
CA TRP A 12 -2.40 4.23 -0.21
C TRP A 12 -1.14 4.24 -1.06
N THR A 13 -0.14 4.98 -0.60
CA THR A 13 1.22 4.93 -1.15
C THR A 13 1.78 3.52 -1.01
N MET A 14 2.68 3.13 -1.91
CA MET A 14 3.32 1.83 -1.78
C MET A 14 4.23 1.74 -0.54
N VAL A 15 4.65 2.88 0.03
CA VAL A 15 5.30 2.94 1.35
C VAL A 15 4.36 2.46 2.44
N GLU A 16 3.14 3.02 2.53
CA GLU A 16 2.13 2.58 3.51
C GLU A 16 1.78 1.10 3.35
N VAL A 17 1.69 0.62 2.11
CA VAL A 17 1.47 -0.80 1.81
C VAL A 17 2.64 -1.65 2.31
N TYR A 18 3.87 -1.27 1.99
CA TYR A 18 5.08 -1.97 2.42
C TYR A 18 5.19 -2.00 3.96
N ASP A 19 4.87 -0.89 4.62
CA ASP A 19 4.90 -0.73 6.07
C ASP A 19 3.77 -1.52 6.77
N SER A 20 2.67 -1.80 6.08
CA SER A 20 1.59 -2.66 6.58
C SER A 20 1.92 -4.16 6.55
N LEU A 21 2.97 -4.58 5.81
CA LEU A 21 3.36 -5.98 5.74
C LEU A 21 3.91 -6.49 7.08
N PRO A 22 3.66 -7.76 7.46
CA PRO A 22 4.29 -8.35 8.63
C PRO A 22 5.82 -8.28 8.52
N GLU A 23 6.48 -7.96 9.63
CA GLU A 23 7.95 -7.83 9.68
C GLU A 23 8.67 -9.11 9.21
N SER A 24 8.11 -10.29 9.50
CA SER A 24 8.64 -11.57 9.04
C SER A 24 8.63 -11.69 7.51
N GLU A 25 7.61 -11.16 6.84
CA GLU A 25 7.50 -11.17 5.39
C GLU A 25 8.43 -10.14 4.75
N ARG A 26 8.52 -8.92 5.31
CA ARG A 26 9.50 -7.92 4.86
C ARG A 26 10.93 -8.46 4.92
N LYS A 27 11.33 -9.01 6.07
CA LYS A 27 12.65 -9.63 6.25
C LYS A 27 12.88 -10.84 5.36
N ARG A 28 11.83 -11.56 4.96
CA ARG A 28 11.94 -12.67 4.01
C ARG A 28 12.23 -12.14 2.60
N ILE A 29 11.57 -11.06 2.19
CA ILE A 29 11.74 -10.43 0.88
C ILE A 29 13.11 -9.74 0.78
N GLU A 30 13.50 -8.95 1.79
CA GLU A 30 14.79 -8.25 1.85
C GLU A 30 16.01 -9.20 1.87
N ARG A 31 15.80 -10.49 2.18
CA ARG A 31 16.86 -11.51 2.10
C ARG A 31 17.02 -12.14 0.72
N ILE A 32 16.05 -11.96 -0.19
CA ILE A 32 16.11 -12.50 -1.55
C ILE A 32 17.14 -11.70 -2.37
N GLU A 33 17.19 -10.39 -2.15
CA GLU A 33 18.13 -9.48 -2.80
C GLU A 33 18.70 -8.53 -1.74
N MET A 34 20.02 -8.51 -1.58
CA MET A 34 20.67 -7.58 -0.67
C MET A 34 20.58 -6.16 -1.24
N LEU A 35 19.59 -5.41 -0.78
CA LEU A 35 19.51 -3.96 -0.98
C LEU A 35 20.45 -3.27 0.02
N ASP A 36 21.47 -2.57 -0.47
CA ASP A 36 22.35 -1.75 0.38
C ASP A 36 21.71 -0.38 0.70
N GLU A 37 20.92 0.16 -0.22
CA GLU A 37 20.25 1.46 -0.10
C GLU A 37 18.73 1.33 0.01
N GLN A 38 18.22 1.17 1.24
CA GLN A 38 16.77 1.18 1.51
C GLN A 38 16.10 2.51 1.11
N GLU A 39 16.85 3.61 1.10
CA GLU A 39 16.34 4.94 0.76
C GLU A 39 15.85 5.03 -0.69
N LEU A 40 16.56 4.42 -1.65
CA LEU A 40 16.13 4.40 -3.06
C LEU A 40 14.85 3.61 -3.26
N LEU A 41 14.68 2.50 -2.52
CA LEU A 41 13.44 1.74 -2.54
C LEU A 41 12.28 2.57 -1.99
N ILE A 42 12.48 3.24 -0.84
CA ILE A 42 11.45 4.11 -0.27
C ILE A 42 11.08 5.23 -1.25
N GLN A 43 12.07 5.88 -1.87
CA GLN A 43 11.84 6.87 -2.90
C GLN A 43 11.02 6.29 -4.06
N LEU A 44 11.36 5.10 -4.57
CA LEU A 44 10.58 4.44 -5.62
C LEU A 44 9.11 4.23 -5.18
N LEU A 45 8.90 3.70 -3.98
CA LEU A 45 7.57 3.41 -3.46
C LEU A 45 6.72 4.67 -3.20
N GLN A 46 7.35 5.83 -2.96
CA GLN A 46 6.63 7.12 -2.85
C GLN A 46 5.98 7.57 -4.17
N HIS A 47 6.45 7.07 -5.32
CA HIS A 47 5.93 7.45 -6.64
C HIS A 47 4.77 6.56 -7.12
N TYR A 48 4.43 5.51 -6.36
CA TYR A 48 3.34 4.59 -6.70
C TYR A 48 2.31 4.54 -5.59
N CYS A 49 1.06 4.28 -5.98
CA CYS A 49 -0.02 4.00 -5.05
C CYS A 49 -0.84 2.80 -5.53
N ILE A 50 -1.49 2.14 -4.58
CA ILE A 50 -2.58 1.20 -4.86
C ILE A 50 -3.89 1.86 -4.47
N ALA A 51 -4.88 1.78 -5.36
CA ALA A 51 -6.20 2.34 -5.13
C ALA A 51 -7.27 1.26 -5.32
N VAL A 52 -8.28 1.28 -4.46
CA VAL A 52 -9.45 0.41 -4.52
C VAL A 52 -10.68 1.30 -4.50
N ALA A 53 -11.61 1.03 -5.41
CA ALA A 53 -12.92 1.66 -5.44
C ALA A 53 -14.01 0.59 -5.37
N TRP A 54 -15.14 0.91 -4.76
CA TRP A 54 -16.22 -0.05 -4.57
C TRP A 54 -17.60 0.59 -4.70
N ASN A 55 -18.58 -0.29 -4.87
CA ASN A 55 -19.99 0.02 -4.78
C ASN A 55 -20.61 -0.87 -3.69
N GLY A 56 -21.53 -0.34 -2.88
CA GLY A 56 -22.04 -1.01 -1.68
C GLY A 56 -21.17 -0.77 -0.42
N THR A 57 -21.40 -1.58 0.62
CA THR A 57 -20.84 -1.35 1.97
C THR A 57 -19.64 -2.22 2.32
N MET A 58 -19.36 -3.27 1.55
CA MET A 58 -18.36 -4.30 1.88
C MET A 58 -16.97 -3.73 2.16
N PHE A 59 -16.53 -2.73 1.39
CA PHE A 59 -15.19 -2.13 1.54
C PHE A 59 -15.21 -0.76 2.22
N LYS A 60 -16.35 -0.35 2.81
CA LYS A 60 -16.50 0.98 3.43
C LYS A 60 -15.46 1.26 4.52
N ASN A 61 -15.00 0.22 5.22
CA ASN A 61 -14.03 0.30 6.31
C ASN A 61 -12.67 -0.30 5.93
N LEU A 62 -12.37 -0.45 4.64
CA LEU A 62 -11.10 -0.99 4.19
C LEU A 62 -9.99 0.01 4.50
N SER A 63 -9.12 -0.28 5.46
CA SER A 63 -7.91 0.50 5.76
C SER A 63 -6.73 -0.45 5.93
N ILE A 64 -5.58 -0.09 5.37
CA ILE A 64 -4.31 -0.81 5.60
C ILE A 64 -3.42 -0.10 6.61
N ALA A 65 -3.75 1.14 7.00
CA ALA A 65 -3.01 1.89 8.00
C ALA A 65 -3.33 1.31 9.38
N GLN A 66 -2.31 0.76 10.06
CA GLN A 66 -2.33 0.60 11.51
C GLN A 66 -2.06 1.98 12.13
N GLY A 67 -3.13 2.62 12.59
CA GLY A 67 -3.11 3.80 13.44
C GLY A 67 -4.22 3.68 14.46
#